data_AF-A0AA36HF93-F1
#
_entry.id   AF-A0AA36HF93-F1
#
_cell.length_a   1.000
_cell.length_b   1.000
_cell.length_c   1.000
_cell.angle_alpha   90.00
_cell.angle_beta   90.00
_cell.angle_gamma   90.00
#
_symmetry.space_group_name_H-M   'P 1'
#
loop_
_entity.id
_entity.type
_entity.pdbx_description
1 polymer ?
#
loop_
_entity_poly.entity_id
_entity_poly.type
_entity_poly.pdbx_seq_one_letter_code
_entity_poly.pdbx_strand_id
1 'polypeptide(L)'
;MAARRARSQNRDTAKDIILGLAPSGQGPRQPKEGVAYAPKTEEPKVERVERVIVDRRPDSSAIRQLQNQLEEVKRQNRTLLENEQAARKRLEANQDALQRRMFDADNGMRARDYDELRRQISSVDGKMMSLNNDINGLRSAMDRQMSDLLHINNEMKSRPVVDPSKIASSAQQMDGKVRDLHSQVMLLKQTLDTERHERVKEGNALNSTLQRLQDYIKQQDASRAEVLNNITRKGDLDKEKLTEEARRLNEKIGLITAEVTRNTSESQRKLRDDLFQKCAALEAALKAQNEKSSDNQRDLRRALEERLRSQEEHTETLNKQLLTDRAKQKERFQKVNEALAALEHHLELGNNKMDTIINSEIQTRKVHEKGLLTKITEVEDKLNSYLGNLTKSIDEVKAGKESVKIPSLDVDALRREMEAIAADKNKLSMEGLLKLEEKMTRVQTGLSHDRREISQQIARLEDSDDVNKLQEQLNRLGSVHGDMEKAQEKIRDKVEKQIPKDLNELSAKADNIRHQLNARLDKEEEERFLAIKELQEAFQKLQSKSSSFPSNDPLGPGSSAQIKRDLDECKVAIKKLAESVTTVKNVLDKKISDESKKREADINRLARSVNS
;
A
#
# COMPACT_ATOMS: atom_id res chain seq x y z
N MET A 1 3.78 -58.74 31.90
CA MET A 1 4.74 -59.31 30.91
C MET A 1 5.79 -58.28 30.58
N ALA A 2 7.07 -58.66 30.52
CA ALA A 2 8.17 -57.74 30.20
C ALA A 2 8.50 -57.79 28.70
N ALA A 3 8.64 -56.62 28.05
CA ALA A 3 9.12 -56.49 26.68
C ALA A 3 10.46 -55.74 26.67
N ARG A 4 11.46 -56.32 25.97
CA ARG A 4 12.88 -55.93 26.05
C ARG A 4 13.15 -54.64 25.27
N ARG A 5 13.93 -53.71 25.83
CA ARG A 5 14.62 -52.66 25.06
C ARG A 5 15.68 -53.30 24.16
N ALA A 6 15.45 -53.29 22.84
CA ALA A 6 16.51 -53.60 21.88
C ALA A 6 17.47 -52.40 21.76
N ARG A 7 18.78 -52.67 21.77
CA ARG A 7 19.82 -51.64 21.53
C ARG A 7 19.83 -51.27 20.05
N SER A 8 19.63 -49.99 19.74
CA SER A 8 19.93 -49.46 18.40
C SER A 8 21.44 -49.49 18.19
N GLN A 9 21.92 -50.34 17.28
CA GLN A 9 23.27 -50.20 16.74
C GLN A 9 23.24 -49.10 15.68
N ASN A 10 24.07 -48.06 15.86
CA ASN A 10 24.28 -47.08 14.80
C ASN A 10 24.98 -47.76 13.63
N ARG A 11 24.31 -47.82 12.47
CA ARG A 11 24.96 -48.17 11.21
C ARG A 11 25.78 -46.98 10.71
N ASP A 12 26.98 -47.29 10.21
CA ASP A 12 27.88 -46.31 9.63
C ASP A 12 27.51 -46.07 8.16
N THR A 13 26.91 -44.91 7.89
CA THR A 13 26.39 -44.52 6.58
C THR A 13 27.47 -44.52 5.49
N ALA A 14 28.75 -44.31 5.84
CA ALA A 14 29.84 -44.39 4.87
C ALA A 14 30.04 -45.83 4.36
N LYS A 15 29.79 -46.83 5.21
CA LYS A 15 29.94 -48.25 4.88
C LYS A 15 28.81 -48.76 3.98
N ASP A 16 27.59 -48.27 4.20
CA ASP A 16 26.42 -48.63 3.37
C ASP A 16 26.51 -48.03 1.94
N ILE A 17 27.12 -46.84 1.79
CA ILE A 17 27.38 -46.22 0.47
C ILE A 17 28.40 -47.03 -0.36
N ILE A 18 29.49 -47.49 0.28
CA ILE A 18 30.53 -48.30 -0.40
C ILE A 18 29.99 -49.67 -0.86
N LEU A 19 28.97 -50.19 -0.18
CA LEU A 19 28.33 -51.48 -0.49
C LEU A 19 27.08 -51.37 -1.39
N GLY A 20 26.73 -50.18 -1.86
CA GLY A 20 25.60 -49.97 -2.78
C GLY A 20 24.22 -50.22 -2.16
N LEU A 21 24.08 -50.13 -0.84
CA LEU A 21 22.81 -50.35 -0.14
C LEU A 21 22.02 -49.05 -0.01
N ALA A 22 20.68 -49.14 -0.09
CA ALA A 22 19.80 -47.98 -0.02
C ALA A 22 19.89 -47.29 1.36
N PRO A 23 19.94 -45.93 1.41
CA PRO A 23 20.13 -45.20 2.65
C PRO A 23 18.95 -45.35 3.61
N SER A 24 19.22 -45.82 4.83
CA SER A 24 18.19 -46.00 5.86
C SER A 24 17.88 -44.70 6.62
N GLY A 25 16.99 -43.88 6.06
CA GLY A 25 16.46 -42.68 6.73
C GLY A 25 15.02 -42.38 6.28
N GLN A 26 14.12 -42.11 7.23
CA GLN A 26 12.75 -41.72 6.91
C GLN A 26 12.73 -40.33 6.25
N GLY A 27 12.17 -40.24 5.05
CA GLY A 27 11.93 -38.97 4.37
C GLY A 27 10.87 -38.09 5.07
N PRO A 28 10.72 -36.82 4.66
CA PRO A 28 9.80 -35.88 5.30
C PRO A 28 8.34 -36.38 5.25
N ARG A 29 7.62 -36.24 6.37
CA ARG A 29 6.21 -36.63 6.45
C ARG A 29 5.32 -35.67 5.67
N GLN A 30 4.41 -36.22 4.87
CA GLN A 30 3.32 -35.47 4.24
C GLN A 30 2.36 -34.87 5.30
N PRO A 31 1.73 -33.72 5.01
CA PRO A 31 0.69 -33.15 5.88
C PRO A 31 -0.56 -34.03 5.91
N LYS A 32 -1.26 -34.05 7.06
CA LYS A 32 -2.45 -34.87 7.27
C LYS A 32 -3.68 -34.28 6.55
N GLU A 33 -4.35 -35.09 5.76
CA GLU A 33 -5.72 -34.82 5.33
C GLU A 33 -6.69 -34.98 6.51
N GLY A 34 -7.59 -33.99 6.68
CA GLY A 34 -8.63 -34.01 7.72
C GLY A 34 -9.93 -34.56 7.17
N VAL A 35 -10.30 -35.78 7.56
CA VAL A 35 -11.59 -36.39 7.21
C VAL A 35 -12.69 -35.80 8.09
N ALA A 36 -13.67 -35.12 7.49
CA ALA A 36 -14.88 -34.68 8.18
C ALA A 36 -15.96 -35.79 8.12
N TYR A 37 -16.42 -36.24 9.30
CA TYR A 37 -17.60 -37.10 9.41
C TYR A 37 -18.87 -36.25 9.39
N ALA A 38 -19.89 -36.71 8.64
CA ALA A 38 -21.21 -36.10 8.60
C ALA A 38 -22.23 -36.94 9.39
N PRO A 39 -23.03 -36.35 10.30
CA PRO A 39 -24.24 -36.97 10.84
C PRO A 39 -25.47 -36.61 9.98
N LYS A 40 -26.49 -37.47 9.97
CA LYS A 40 -27.75 -37.26 9.24
C LYS A 40 -28.90 -36.85 10.17
N THR A 41 -29.68 -35.88 9.68
CA THR A 41 -31.13 -35.64 9.88
C THR A 41 -31.75 -35.74 11.27
N GLU A 42 -32.28 -34.60 11.75
CA GLU A 42 -33.67 -34.45 12.21
C GLU A 42 -34.09 -32.97 12.12
N GLU A 43 -35.36 -32.70 11.78
CA GLU A 43 -36.06 -31.40 11.86
C GLU A 43 -37.10 -31.47 12.99
N PRO A 44 -37.81 -30.39 13.41
CA PRO A 44 -37.67 -28.95 13.14
C PRO A 44 -37.66 -28.06 14.41
N LYS A 45 -37.31 -26.76 14.28
CA LYS A 45 -38.10 -25.59 14.75
C LYS A 45 -37.34 -24.26 14.66
N VAL A 46 -38.12 -23.17 14.63
CA VAL A 46 -37.66 -21.78 14.50
C VAL A 46 -37.19 -21.23 15.84
N GLU A 47 -35.98 -20.66 15.89
CA GLU A 47 -35.67 -19.57 16.83
C GLU A 47 -34.65 -18.60 16.24
N ARG A 48 -34.89 -17.30 16.47
CA ARG A 48 -34.20 -16.17 15.84
C ARG A 48 -33.09 -15.68 16.76
N VAL A 49 -31.85 -16.16 16.57
CA VAL A 49 -30.71 -15.77 17.40
C VAL A 49 -29.77 -14.83 16.66
N GLU A 50 -29.63 -13.62 17.18
CA GLU A 50 -28.67 -12.62 16.71
C GLU A 50 -27.23 -13.14 16.85
N ARG A 51 -26.44 -13.08 15.78
CA ARG A 51 -24.98 -13.21 15.90
C ARG A 51 -24.37 -11.85 16.19
N VAL A 52 -24.16 -11.60 17.48
CA VAL A 52 -23.25 -10.57 17.98
C VAL A 52 -21.88 -10.77 17.32
N ILE A 53 -21.48 -9.87 16.43
CA ILE A 53 -20.12 -9.81 15.91
C ILE A 53 -19.25 -9.18 16.99
N VAL A 54 -18.57 -10.03 17.77
CA VAL A 54 -17.56 -9.57 18.72
C VAL A 54 -16.34 -9.07 17.95
N ASP A 55 -16.13 -7.76 18.01
CA ASP A 55 -15.05 -7.05 17.33
C ASP A 55 -13.68 -7.40 17.96
N ARG A 56 -13.11 -8.54 17.54
CA ARG A 56 -11.75 -8.94 17.93
C ARG A 56 -10.75 -8.05 17.20
N ARG A 57 -10.30 -6.99 17.88
CA ARG A 57 -9.13 -6.21 17.48
C ARG A 57 -7.97 -7.14 17.09
N PRO A 58 -7.33 -6.95 15.92
CA PRO A 58 -6.22 -7.79 15.51
C PRO A 58 -5.04 -7.60 16.45
N ASP A 59 -4.52 -8.72 16.96
CA ASP A 59 -3.46 -8.72 17.95
C ASP A 59 -2.17 -8.15 17.35
N SER A 60 -1.64 -7.06 17.93
CA SER A 60 -0.49 -6.33 17.39
C SER A 60 0.79 -7.19 17.36
N SER A 61 0.82 -8.25 18.17
CA SER A 61 1.85 -9.29 18.16
C SER A 61 1.88 -10.10 16.86
N ALA A 62 0.72 -10.50 16.33
CA ALA A 62 0.60 -11.29 15.11
C ALA A 62 1.02 -10.50 13.87
N ILE A 63 0.69 -9.21 13.82
CA ILE A 63 1.12 -8.31 12.73
C ILE A 63 2.64 -8.18 12.71
N ARG A 64 3.30 -8.04 13.88
CA ARG A 64 4.77 -8.01 13.96
C ARG A 64 5.41 -9.34 13.55
N GLN A 65 4.81 -10.49 13.89
CA GLN A 65 5.29 -11.79 13.43
C GLN A 65 5.22 -11.93 11.90
N LEU A 66 4.12 -11.48 11.27
CA LEU A 66 3.98 -11.49 9.81
C LEU A 66 4.96 -10.52 9.13
N GLN A 67 5.23 -9.35 9.73
CA GLN A 67 6.25 -8.42 9.25
C GLN A 67 7.66 -9.03 9.31
N ASN A 68 8.03 -9.67 10.42
CA ASN A 68 9.32 -10.36 10.56
C ASN A 68 9.46 -11.53 9.57
N GLN A 69 8.40 -12.32 9.35
CA GLN A 69 8.39 -13.39 8.34
C GLN A 69 8.56 -12.84 6.92
N LEU A 70 7.95 -11.70 6.60
CA LEU A 70 8.11 -11.04 5.30
C LEU A 70 9.54 -10.54 5.08
N GLU A 71 10.22 -10.03 6.11
CA GLU A 71 11.64 -9.66 6.03
C GLU A 71 12.57 -10.88 5.88
N GLU A 72 12.30 -11.98 6.59
CA GLU A 72 13.04 -13.25 6.46
C GLU A 72 12.94 -13.78 5.02
N VAL A 73 11.74 -13.80 4.43
CA VAL A 73 11.53 -14.23 3.03
C VAL A 73 12.22 -13.29 2.03
N LYS A 74 12.21 -11.97 2.27
CA LYS A 74 12.97 -11.01 1.45
C LYS A 74 14.48 -11.25 1.53
N ARG A 75 15.00 -11.62 2.71
CA ARG A 75 16.42 -11.98 2.89
C ARG A 75 16.76 -13.27 2.15
N GLN A 76 15.93 -14.31 2.28
CA GLN A 76 16.11 -15.58 1.58
C GLN A 76 16.09 -15.41 0.05
N ASN A 77 15.17 -14.61 -0.50
CA ASN A 77 15.13 -14.30 -1.93
C ASN A 77 16.40 -13.58 -2.42
N ARG A 78 16.97 -12.68 -1.60
CA ARG A 78 18.24 -12.01 -1.94
C ARG A 78 19.40 -13.01 -2.00
N THR A 79 19.52 -13.89 -1.01
CA THR A 79 20.55 -14.94 -1.00
C THR A 79 20.37 -15.97 -2.12
N LEU A 80 19.13 -16.30 -2.51
CA LEU A 80 18.88 -17.15 -3.67
C LEU A 80 19.31 -16.48 -4.98
N LEU A 81 19.04 -15.18 -5.15
CA LEU A 81 19.48 -14.43 -6.33
C LEU A 81 21.01 -14.31 -6.41
N GLU A 82 21.69 -14.08 -5.29
CA GLU A 82 23.16 -14.09 -5.18
C GLU A 82 23.75 -15.46 -5.53
N ASN A 83 23.14 -16.54 -5.03
CA ASN A 83 23.53 -17.92 -5.37
C ASN A 83 23.29 -18.26 -6.85
N GLU A 84 22.20 -17.77 -7.45
CA GLU A 84 21.93 -17.95 -8.88
C GLU A 84 22.98 -17.22 -9.73
N GLN A 85 23.32 -15.98 -9.39
CA GLN A 85 24.38 -15.22 -10.06
C GLN A 85 25.75 -15.90 -9.92
N ALA A 86 26.07 -16.46 -8.74
CA ALA A 86 27.28 -17.24 -8.53
C ALA A 86 27.29 -18.55 -9.34
N ALA A 87 26.14 -19.23 -9.47
CA ALA A 87 26.00 -20.42 -10.29
C ALA A 87 26.17 -20.10 -11.79
N ARG A 88 25.56 -19.01 -12.30
CA ARG A 88 25.74 -18.54 -13.68
C ARG A 88 27.21 -18.26 -14.00
N LYS A 89 27.94 -17.55 -13.13
CA LYS A 89 29.39 -17.30 -13.30
C LYS A 89 30.23 -18.58 -13.31
N ARG A 90 29.87 -19.59 -12.53
CA ARG A 90 30.55 -20.91 -12.57
C ARG A 90 30.24 -21.67 -13.87
N LEU A 91 29.04 -21.53 -14.40
CA LEU A 91 28.61 -22.18 -15.65
C LEU A 91 29.31 -21.55 -16.86
N GLU A 92 29.40 -20.22 -16.87
CA GLU A 92 30.19 -19.42 -17.83
C GLU A 92 31.68 -19.81 -17.79
N ALA A 93 32.30 -19.84 -16.60
CA ALA A 93 33.70 -20.26 -16.44
C ALA A 93 33.95 -21.72 -16.88
N ASN A 94 32.98 -22.62 -16.65
CA ASN A 94 33.05 -24.00 -17.17
C ASN A 94 32.90 -24.06 -18.69
N GLN A 95 32.08 -23.21 -19.29
CA GLN A 95 31.89 -23.13 -20.74
C GLN A 95 33.17 -22.61 -21.43
N ASP A 96 33.82 -21.59 -20.87
CA ASP A 96 35.14 -21.10 -21.31
C ASP A 96 36.22 -22.18 -21.18
N ALA A 97 36.24 -22.92 -20.06
CA ALA A 97 37.17 -24.03 -19.87
C ALA A 97 36.93 -25.19 -20.87
N LEU A 98 35.68 -25.45 -21.24
CA LEU A 98 35.31 -26.41 -22.29
C LEU A 98 35.72 -25.93 -23.68
N GLN A 99 35.52 -24.65 -24.01
CA GLN A 99 35.97 -24.08 -25.28
C GLN A 99 37.50 -24.14 -25.41
N ARG A 100 38.25 -23.83 -24.35
CA ARG A 100 39.72 -24.00 -24.35
C ARG A 100 40.12 -25.46 -24.57
N ARG A 101 39.51 -26.41 -23.85
CA ARG A 101 39.77 -27.85 -24.03
C ARG A 101 39.43 -28.37 -25.42
N MET A 102 38.37 -27.86 -26.05
CA MET A 102 38.03 -28.20 -27.44
C MET A 102 39.13 -27.73 -28.40
N PHE A 103 39.62 -26.49 -28.21
CA PHE A 103 40.69 -25.90 -29.03
C PHE A 103 42.03 -26.65 -28.88
N ASP A 104 42.36 -27.11 -27.67
CA ASP A 104 43.54 -27.93 -27.40
C ASP A 104 43.40 -29.37 -27.95
N ALA A 105 42.20 -29.95 -27.90
CA ALA A 105 41.94 -31.32 -28.37
C ALA A 105 42.05 -31.46 -29.90
N ASP A 106 41.54 -30.48 -30.66
CA ASP A 106 41.60 -30.50 -32.14
C ASP A 106 43.04 -30.42 -32.67
N ASN A 107 43.92 -29.66 -32.00
CA ASN A 107 45.34 -29.62 -32.31
C ASN A 107 46.09 -30.86 -31.79
N GLY A 108 45.65 -31.45 -30.67
CA GLY A 108 46.33 -32.58 -30.02
C GLY A 108 46.16 -33.93 -30.71
N MET A 109 45.00 -34.23 -31.30
CA MET A 109 44.77 -35.52 -31.98
C MET A 109 45.55 -35.64 -33.28
N ARG A 110 45.51 -34.61 -34.15
CA ARG A 110 46.16 -34.65 -35.47
C ARG A 110 47.68 -34.83 -35.39
N ALA A 111 48.33 -34.38 -34.32
CA ALA A 111 49.77 -34.55 -34.15
C ALA A 111 50.19 -36.00 -33.86
N ARG A 112 49.38 -36.77 -33.11
CA ARG A 112 49.74 -38.13 -32.69
C ARG A 112 49.65 -39.15 -33.81
N ASP A 113 48.60 -39.07 -34.63
CA ASP A 113 48.38 -40.04 -35.71
C ASP A 113 49.48 -39.94 -36.80
N TYR A 114 50.03 -38.74 -37.02
CA TYR A 114 51.17 -38.55 -37.94
C TYR A 114 52.49 -39.13 -37.41
N ASP A 115 52.76 -39.04 -36.09
CA ASP A 115 53.97 -39.62 -35.50
C ASP A 115 53.91 -41.17 -35.43
N GLU A 116 52.72 -41.74 -35.19
CA GLU A 116 52.49 -43.19 -35.24
C GLU A 116 52.75 -43.74 -36.66
N LEU A 117 52.20 -43.07 -37.68
CA LEU A 117 52.41 -43.43 -39.09
C LEU A 117 53.90 -43.34 -39.49
N ARG A 118 54.59 -42.30 -39.02
CA ARG A 118 56.02 -42.08 -39.26
C ARG A 118 56.90 -43.18 -38.67
N ARG A 119 56.56 -43.67 -37.46
CA ARG A 119 57.27 -44.79 -36.82
C ARG A 119 57.11 -46.11 -37.59
N GLN A 120 55.93 -46.38 -38.16
CA GLN A 120 55.70 -47.59 -38.95
C GLN A 120 56.52 -47.59 -40.24
N ILE A 121 56.64 -46.46 -40.94
CA ILE A 121 57.43 -46.33 -42.18
C ILE A 121 58.92 -46.67 -41.90
N SER A 122 59.51 -46.11 -40.85
CA SER A 122 60.91 -46.41 -40.47
C SER A 122 61.17 -47.88 -40.11
N SER A 123 60.14 -48.65 -39.71
CA SER A 123 60.27 -50.10 -39.47
C SER A 123 60.33 -50.91 -40.77
N VAL A 124 59.73 -50.42 -41.86
CA VAL A 124 59.73 -51.10 -43.16
C VAL A 124 61.08 -50.92 -43.87
N ASP A 125 61.66 -49.72 -43.86
CA ASP A 125 62.99 -49.47 -44.45
C ASP A 125 64.09 -50.35 -43.84
N GLY A 126 64.05 -50.54 -42.51
CA GLY A 126 64.99 -51.43 -41.82
C GLY A 126 64.93 -52.89 -42.28
N LYS A 127 63.76 -53.37 -42.74
CA LYS A 127 63.60 -54.74 -43.26
C LYS A 127 64.09 -54.89 -44.70
N MET A 128 63.96 -53.85 -45.54
CA MET A 128 64.49 -53.89 -46.90
C MET A 128 66.02 -53.89 -46.93
N MET A 129 66.68 -53.17 -46.03
CA MET A 129 68.16 -53.20 -45.90
C MET A 129 68.72 -54.59 -45.57
N SER A 130 67.99 -55.41 -44.79
CA SER A 130 68.42 -56.78 -44.46
C SER A 130 68.43 -57.68 -45.70
N LEU A 131 67.33 -57.71 -46.45
CA LEU A 131 67.18 -58.54 -47.66
C LEU A 131 68.24 -58.23 -48.73
N ASN A 132 68.66 -56.96 -48.84
CA ASN A 132 69.66 -56.54 -49.81
C ASN A 132 71.08 -57.06 -49.48
N ASN A 133 71.38 -57.36 -48.21
CA ASN A 133 72.66 -57.95 -47.82
C ASN A 133 72.73 -59.46 -48.11
N ASP A 134 71.63 -60.19 -47.88
CA ASP A 134 71.57 -61.65 -48.09
C ASP A 134 71.78 -62.03 -49.58
N ILE A 135 71.23 -61.23 -50.50
CA ILE A 135 71.38 -61.42 -51.95
C ILE A 135 72.85 -61.31 -52.41
N ASN A 136 73.64 -60.43 -51.79
CA ASN A 136 75.06 -60.26 -52.13
C ASN A 136 75.93 -61.43 -51.64
N GLY A 137 75.55 -62.10 -50.56
CA GLY A 137 76.25 -63.29 -50.03
C GLY A 137 76.21 -64.48 -50.99
N LEU A 138 75.04 -64.74 -51.60
CA LEU A 138 74.85 -65.87 -52.53
C LEU A 138 75.72 -65.76 -53.80
N ARG A 139 75.92 -64.54 -54.31
CA ARG A 139 76.68 -64.32 -55.56
C ARG A 139 78.15 -64.75 -55.44
N SER A 140 78.76 -64.51 -54.27
CA SER A 140 80.19 -64.79 -54.02
C SER A 140 80.53 -66.29 -53.81
N ALA A 141 79.51 -67.13 -53.62
CA ALA A 141 79.70 -68.58 -53.45
C ALA A 141 79.81 -69.31 -54.80
N MET A 142 79.10 -68.82 -55.82
CA MET A 142 78.95 -69.50 -57.12
C MET A 142 80.23 -69.44 -57.98
N ASP A 143 80.97 -68.33 -57.92
CA ASP A 143 82.19 -68.13 -58.72
C ASP A 143 83.33 -69.10 -58.35
N ARG A 144 83.33 -69.69 -57.15
CA ARG A 144 84.41 -70.58 -56.70
C ARG A 144 84.33 -71.98 -57.32
N GLN A 145 83.13 -72.51 -57.56
CA GLN A 145 82.95 -73.88 -58.07
C GLN A 145 83.32 -74.03 -59.56
N MET A 146 83.40 -72.94 -60.32
CA MET A 146 83.73 -72.95 -61.74
C MET A 146 85.24 -73.21 -62.00
N SER A 147 86.10 -72.95 -61.01
CA SER A 147 87.56 -73.00 -61.20
C SER A 147 88.17 -74.41 -61.14
N ASP A 148 87.57 -75.33 -60.39
CA ASP A 148 88.17 -76.65 -60.10
C ASP A 148 88.04 -77.65 -61.27
N LEU A 149 87.11 -77.40 -62.21
CA LEU A 149 86.82 -78.32 -63.32
C LEU A 149 87.83 -78.27 -64.49
N LEU A 150 88.76 -77.30 -64.51
CA LEU A 150 89.68 -77.09 -65.64
C LEU A 150 91.00 -77.88 -65.56
N HIS A 151 91.34 -78.51 -64.42
CA HIS A 151 92.66 -79.13 -64.23
C HIS A 151 92.79 -80.64 -64.56
N ILE A 152 91.69 -81.36 -64.80
CA ILE A 152 91.71 -82.83 -64.92
C ILE A 152 91.96 -83.34 -66.37
N ASN A 153 91.93 -82.47 -67.39
CA ASN A 153 91.79 -82.88 -68.80
C ASN A 153 93.10 -83.12 -69.59
N ASN A 154 94.30 -82.96 -69.01
CA ASN A 154 95.54 -82.82 -69.80
C ASN A 154 96.56 -83.98 -69.77
N GLU A 155 96.35 -85.08 -69.02
CA GLU A 155 97.45 -86.01 -68.66
C GLU A 155 97.41 -87.46 -69.19
N MET A 156 96.69 -87.80 -70.27
CA MET A 156 96.82 -89.15 -70.88
C MET A 156 96.76 -89.23 -72.42
N LYS A 157 97.92 -89.46 -73.06
CA LYS A 157 98.22 -90.63 -73.94
C LYS A 157 99.57 -90.52 -74.65
N SER A 158 100.37 -91.59 -74.63
CA SER A 158 101.64 -91.69 -75.39
C SER A 158 102.03 -93.11 -75.83
N ARG A 159 102.50 -93.20 -77.09
CA ARG A 159 103.46 -94.16 -77.69
C ARG A 159 103.08 -95.63 -78.09
N PRO A 160 103.84 -96.26 -79.04
CA PRO A 160 103.38 -97.38 -79.90
C PRO A 160 104.37 -98.59 -80.02
N VAL A 161 104.24 -99.39 -81.11
CA VAL A 161 104.78 -100.77 -81.36
C VAL A 161 106.00 -100.83 -82.33
N VAL A 162 106.73 -101.96 -82.39
CA VAL A 162 107.92 -102.23 -83.26
C VAL A 162 107.85 -103.62 -83.96
N ASP A 163 108.66 -103.83 -85.01
CA ASP A 163 108.55 -104.78 -86.15
C ASP A 163 109.74 -105.80 -86.29
N PRO A 164 109.65 -106.96 -87.02
CA PRO A 164 110.74 -107.97 -87.10
C PRO A 164 111.12 -108.60 -88.48
N SER A 165 112.42 -108.89 -88.71
CA SER A 165 112.93 -109.82 -89.77
C SER A 165 114.34 -110.37 -89.43
N LYS A 166 114.61 -111.69 -89.29
CA LYS A 166 114.82 -112.77 -90.32
C LYS A 166 116.18 -112.64 -91.08
N ILE A 167 116.96 -113.68 -91.46
CA ILE A 167 116.85 -115.17 -91.44
C ILE A 167 118.28 -115.81 -91.66
N ALA A 168 118.55 -117.10 -91.31
CA ALA A 168 119.33 -118.10 -92.12
C ALA A 168 119.97 -119.33 -91.38
N SER A 169 119.23 -120.45 -91.24
CA SER A 169 119.62 -121.78 -91.77
C SER A 169 118.42 -122.72 -91.62
N SER A 170 118.09 -123.49 -92.65
CA SER A 170 116.74 -124.06 -92.82
C SER A 170 116.78 -125.46 -93.43
N ALA A 171 116.01 -126.38 -92.85
CA ALA A 171 115.19 -127.41 -93.54
C ALA A 171 114.74 -128.51 -92.56
N GLN A 172 115.67 -129.09 -91.78
CA GLN A 172 115.39 -130.31 -91.00
C GLN A 172 114.84 -130.08 -89.58
N GLN A 173 114.80 -128.83 -89.09
CA GLN A 173 114.28 -128.49 -87.75
C GLN A 173 112.81 -128.03 -87.75
N MET A 174 112.13 -128.08 -88.90
CA MET A 174 110.79 -127.51 -89.10
C MET A 174 109.66 -128.43 -88.64
N ASP A 175 109.70 -129.73 -88.95
CA ASP A 175 108.58 -130.65 -88.71
C ASP A 175 108.24 -130.85 -87.23
N GLY A 176 109.23 -130.82 -86.34
CA GLY A 176 108.99 -130.88 -84.89
C GLY A 176 108.18 -129.68 -84.38
N LYS A 177 108.46 -128.47 -84.90
CA LYS A 177 107.81 -127.22 -84.46
C LYS A 177 106.37 -127.08 -84.97
N VAL A 178 106.00 -127.74 -86.07
CA VAL A 178 104.63 -127.69 -86.62
C VAL A 178 103.63 -128.41 -85.70
N ARG A 179 104.02 -129.50 -85.00
CA ARG A 179 103.13 -130.19 -84.06
C ARG A 179 102.86 -129.38 -82.79
N ASP A 180 103.89 -128.80 -82.17
CA ASP A 180 103.72 -128.04 -80.93
C ASP A 180 102.88 -126.77 -81.14
N LEU A 181 103.04 -126.09 -82.28
CA LEU A 181 102.21 -124.95 -82.66
C LEU A 181 100.73 -125.32 -82.81
N HIS A 182 100.41 -126.50 -83.34
CA HIS A 182 99.01 -126.94 -83.48
C HIS A 182 98.32 -127.13 -82.12
N SER A 183 99.03 -127.73 -81.15
CA SER A 183 98.52 -127.90 -79.78
C SER A 183 98.28 -126.57 -79.06
N GLN A 184 99.20 -125.59 -79.20
CA GLN A 184 99.03 -124.26 -78.59
C GLN A 184 97.85 -123.49 -79.17
N VAL A 185 97.62 -123.56 -80.48
CA VAL A 185 96.49 -122.91 -81.15
C VAL A 185 95.14 -123.47 -80.68
N MET A 186 95.03 -124.80 -80.48
CA MET A 186 93.80 -125.41 -79.95
C MET A 186 93.50 -124.98 -78.52
N LEU A 187 94.53 -124.90 -77.65
CA LEU A 187 94.35 -124.44 -76.27
C LEU A 187 93.89 -122.97 -76.21
N LEU A 188 94.54 -122.09 -76.99
CA LEU A 188 94.18 -120.66 -77.07
C LEU A 188 92.74 -120.46 -77.57
N LYS A 189 92.31 -121.25 -78.55
CA LYS A 189 90.93 -121.19 -79.06
C LYS A 189 89.91 -121.51 -77.97
N GLN A 190 90.14 -122.57 -77.18
CA GLN A 190 89.25 -122.96 -76.08
C GLN A 190 89.17 -121.86 -75.00
N THR A 191 90.30 -121.25 -74.63
CA THR A 191 90.33 -120.13 -73.68
C THR A 191 89.52 -118.93 -74.18
N LEU A 192 89.67 -118.58 -75.47
CA LEU A 192 88.99 -117.42 -76.07
C LEU A 192 87.48 -117.64 -76.22
N ASP A 193 87.04 -118.84 -76.59
CA ASP A 193 85.61 -119.20 -76.59
C ASP A 193 85.00 -119.16 -75.18
N THR A 194 85.77 -119.52 -74.14
CA THR A 194 85.34 -119.44 -72.74
C THR A 194 85.20 -117.99 -72.26
N GLU A 195 86.20 -117.14 -72.53
CA GLU A 195 86.20 -115.71 -72.16
C GLU A 195 85.07 -114.94 -72.86
N ARG A 196 84.80 -115.28 -74.13
CA ARG A 196 83.65 -114.75 -74.87
C ARG A 196 82.31 -115.11 -74.23
N HIS A 197 82.18 -116.32 -73.68
CA HIS A 197 80.93 -116.76 -73.05
C HIS A 197 80.67 -116.07 -71.71
N GLU A 198 81.72 -115.90 -70.89
CA GLU A 198 81.67 -115.15 -69.62
C GLU A 198 81.26 -113.68 -69.85
N ARG A 199 81.87 -112.97 -70.82
CA ARG A 199 81.48 -111.57 -71.13
C ARG A 199 80.02 -111.40 -71.54
N VAL A 200 79.46 -112.34 -72.31
CA VAL A 200 78.04 -112.31 -72.70
C VAL A 200 77.13 -112.47 -71.47
N LYS A 201 77.53 -113.33 -70.53
CA LYS A 201 76.81 -113.59 -69.29
C LYS A 201 76.83 -112.38 -68.35
N GLU A 202 77.99 -111.73 -68.17
CA GLU A 202 78.08 -110.46 -67.41
C GLU A 202 77.29 -109.33 -68.07
N GLY A 203 77.39 -109.17 -69.39
CA GLY A 203 76.64 -108.14 -70.12
C GLY A 203 75.12 -108.26 -69.92
N ASN A 204 74.59 -109.48 -69.93
CA ASN A 204 73.17 -109.73 -69.66
C ASN A 204 72.77 -109.44 -68.19
N ALA A 205 73.66 -109.71 -67.23
CA ALA A 205 73.42 -109.41 -65.81
C ALA A 205 73.42 -107.89 -65.53
N LEU A 206 74.37 -107.15 -66.11
CA LEU A 206 74.41 -105.69 -66.05
C LEU A 206 73.15 -105.07 -66.65
N ASN A 207 72.75 -105.51 -67.85
CA ASN A 207 71.56 -104.98 -68.53
C ASN A 207 70.28 -105.22 -67.72
N SER A 208 70.15 -106.41 -67.11
CA SER A 208 69.03 -106.74 -66.20
C SER A 208 69.00 -105.85 -64.95
N THR A 209 70.16 -105.43 -64.45
CA THR A 209 70.27 -104.55 -63.28
C THR A 209 69.91 -103.10 -63.65
N LEU A 210 70.37 -102.63 -64.82
CA LEU A 210 70.02 -101.33 -65.39
C LEU A 210 68.51 -101.18 -65.59
N GLN A 211 67.85 -102.22 -66.12
CA GLN A 211 66.40 -102.24 -66.32
C GLN A 211 65.63 -102.03 -65.00
N ARG A 212 66.01 -102.74 -63.93
CA ARG A 212 65.38 -102.59 -62.61
C ARG A 212 65.53 -101.19 -62.03
N LEU A 213 66.67 -100.55 -62.22
CA LEU A 213 66.89 -99.16 -61.78
C LEU A 213 66.01 -98.18 -62.56
N GLN A 214 65.88 -98.35 -63.89
CA GLN A 214 64.99 -97.52 -64.70
C GLN A 214 63.52 -97.64 -64.26
N ASP A 215 63.06 -98.86 -63.94
CA ASP A 215 61.69 -99.08 -63.52
C ASP A 215 61.41 -98.53 -62.11
N TYR A 216 62.39 -98.58 -61.20
CA TYR A 216 62.29 -97.95 -59.87
C TYR A 216 62.19 -96.41 -59.97
N ILE A 217 62.97 -95.78 -60.85
CA ILE A 217 62.92 -94.33 -61.10
C ILE A 217 61.53 -93.92 -61.63
N LYS A 218 61.00 -94.64 -62.64
CA LYS A 218 59.65 -94.38 -63.17
C LYS A 218 58.57 -94.48 -62.08
N GLN A 219 58.67 -95.45 -61.19
CA GLN A 219 57.71 -95.63 -60.09
C GLN A 219 57.80 -94.49 -59.06
N GLN A 220 59.01 -94.02 -58.76
CA GLN A 220 59.23 -92.88 -57.85
C GLN A 220 58.69 -91.57 -58.45
N ASP A 221 58.90 -91.32 -59.74
CA ASP A 221 58.39 -90.13 -60.42
C ASP A 221 56.86 -90.13 -60.53
N ALA A 222 56.24 -91.29 -60.79
CA ALA A 222 54.79 -91.44 -60.76
C ALA A 222 54.20 -91.10 -59.37
N SER A 223 54.81 -91.60 -58.30
CA SER A 223 54.40 -91.29 -56.93
C SER A 223 54.59 -89.82 -56.57
N ARG A 224 55.68 -89.18 -56.99
CA ARG A 224 55.91 -87.74 -56.83
C ARG A 224 54.86 -86.90 -57.55
N ALA A 225 54.51 -87.26 -58.79
CA ALA A 225 53.49 -86.58 -59.57
C ALA A 225 52.10 -86.69 -58.92
N GLU A 226 51.76 -87.85 -58.34
CA GLU A 226 50.51 -88.06 -57.60
C GLU A 226 50.44 -87.18 -56.33
N VAL A 227 51.51 -87.15 -55.53
CA VAL A 227 51.58 -86.30 -54.33
C VAL A 227 51.46 -84.82 -54.67
N LEU A 228 52.15 -84.34 -55.71
CA LEU A 228 52.04 -82.95 -56.17
C LEU A 228 50.60 -82.61 -56.62
N ASN A 229 49.98 -83.47 -57.44
CA ASN A 229 48.59 -83.27 -57.88
C ASN A 229 47.61 -83.22 -56.70
N ASN A 230 47.80 -84.05 -55.68
CA ASN A 230 46.96 -84.05 -54.48
C ASN A 230 47.15 -82.79 -53.62
N ILE A 231 48.38 -82.27 -53.51
CA ILE A 231 48.66 -81.02 -52.81
C ILE A 231 48.04 -79.84 -53.56
N THR A 232 48.20 -79.75 -54.89
CA THR A 232 47.59 -78.69 -55.71
C THR A 232 46.07 -78.69 -55.58
N ARG A 233 45.42 -79.84 -55.81
CA ARG A 233 43.95 -79.97 -55.67
C ARG A 233 43.44 -79.58 -54.29
N LYS A 234 44.15 -79.95 -53.22
CA LYS A 234 43.77 -79.57 -51.87
C LYS A 234 43.95 -78.06 -51.63
N GLY A 235 45.05 -77.48 -52.10
CA GLY A 235 45.32 -76.04 -52.02
C GLY A 235 44.25 -75.21 -52.72
N ASP A 236 43.82 -75.64 -53.92
CA ASP A 236 42.75 -74.98 -54.67
C ASP A 236 41.39 -75.06 -53.93
N LEU A 237 41.01 -76.24 -53.42
CA LEU A 237 39.78 -76.43 -52.66
C LEU A 237 39.73 -75.62 -51.37
N ASP A 238 40.84 -75.56 -50.62
CA ASP A 238 40.87 -74.80 -49.36
C ASP A 238 40.92 -73.29 -49.62
N LYS A 239 41.55 -72.84 -50.72
CA LYS A 239 41.48 -71.45 -51.21
C LYS A 239 40.06 -71.05 -51.63
N GLU A 240 39.34 -71.93 -52.34
CA GLU A 240 37.96 -71.70 -52.76
C GLU A 240 37.03 -71.54 -51.54
N LYS A 241 37.13 -72.44 -50.56
CA LYS A 241 36.36 -72.33 -49.29
C LYS A 241 36.64 -71.02 -48.55
N LEU A 242 37.91 -70.64 -48.39
CA LEU A 242 38.27 -69.37 -47.73
C LEU A 242 37.74 -68.15 -48.50
N THR A 243 37.73 -68.22 -49.83
CA THR A 243 37.20 -67.14 -50.69
C THR A 243 35.67 -67.02 -50.52
N GLU A 244 34.96 -68.15 -50.49
CA GLU A 244 33.50 -68.15 -50.29
C GLU A 244 33.10 -67.78 -48.85
N GLU A 245 33.87 -68.20 -47.83
CA GLU A 245 33.65 -67.76 -46.46
C GLU A 245 33.91 -66.25 -46.29
N ALA A 246 34.98 -65.71 -46.90
CA ALA A 246 35.23 -64.28 -46.94
C ALA A 246 34.10 -63.51 -47.67
N ARG A 247 33.58 -64.04 -48.79
CA ARG A 247 32.42 -63.48 -49.49
C ARG A 247 31.19 -63.45 -48.59
N ARG A 248 30.86 -64.57 -47.95
CA ARG A 248 29.71 -64.70 -47.04
C ARG A 248 29.82 -63.81 -45.80
N LEU A 249 31.03 -63.61 -45.27
CA LEU A 249 31.27 -62.68 -44.16
C LEU A 249 31.10 -61.23 -44.62
N ASN A 250 31.62 -60.85 -45.79
CA ASN A 250 31.42 -59.52 -46.36
C ASN A 250 29.93 -59.23 -46.65
N GLU A 251 29.16 -60.20 -47.15
CA GLU A 251 27.71 -60.07 -47.33
C GLU A 251 26.97 -59.85 -46.00
N LYS A 252 27.33 -60.60 -44.94
CA LYS A 252 26.79 -60.39 -43.60
C LYS A 252 27.15 -59.01 -43.04
N ILE A 253 28.38 -58.56 -43.20
CA ILE A 253 28.83 -57.22 -42.78
C ILE A 253 28.02 -56.16 -43.54
N GLY A 254 27.85 -56.30 -44.86
CA GLY A 254 27.03 -55.40 -45.67
C GLY A 254 25.58 -55.30 -45.21
N LEU A 255 24.94 -56.44 -44.89
CA LEU A 255 23.58 -56.48 -44.35
C LEU A 255 23.48 -55.79 -42.97
N ILE A 256 24.39 -56.09 -42.04
CA ILE A 256 24.41 -55.47 -40.71
C ILE A 256 24.68 -53.96 -40.82
N THR A 257 25.60 -53.52 -41.68
CA THR A 257 25.87 -52.10 -41.92
C THR A 257 24.64 -51.40 -42.50
N ALA A 258 23.94 -52.01 -43.46
CA ALA A 258 22.72 -51.46 -44.03
C ALA A 258 21.59 -51.35 -42.98
N GLU A 259 21.42 -52.37 -42.13
CA GLU A 259 20.45 -52.37 -41.04
C GLU A 259 20.77 -51.31 -39.98
N VAL A 260 22.02 -51.19 -39.53
CA VAL A 260 22.44 -50.15 -38.57
C VAL A 260 22.25 -48.75 -39.16
N THR A 261 22.59 -48.54 -40.44
CA THR A 261 22.39 -47.26 -41.13
C THR A 261 20.89 -46.93 -41.25
N ARG A 262 20.06 -47.92 -41.57
CA ARG A 262 18.60 -47.77 -41.62
C ARG A 262 18.02 -47.43 -40.25
N ASN A 263 18.34 -48.20 -39.21
CA ASN A 263 17.84 -48.00 -37.86
C ASN A 263 18.29 -46.64 -37.28
N THR A 264 19.53 -46.22 -37.58
CA THR A 264 20.05 -44.90 -37.20
C THR A 264 19.30 -43.77 -37.90
N SER A 265 19.12 -43.85 -39.22
CA SER A 265 18.41 -42.81 -39.99
C SER A 265 16.91 -42.75 -39.65
N GLU A 266 16.26 -43.88 -39.40
CA GLU A 266 14.87 -43.93 -38.93
C GLU A 266 14.73 -43.34 -37.52
N SER A 267 15.66 -43.64 -36.61
CA SER A 267 15.68 -43.07 -35.25
C SER A 267 15.95 -41.56 -35.26
N GLN A 268 16.89 -41.09 -36.08
CA GLN A 268 17.15 -39.66 -36.27
C GLN A 268 15.94 -38.93 -36.88
N ARG A 269 15.21 -39.58 -37.80
CA ARG A 269 13.98 -39.03 -38.37
C ARG A 269 12.89 -38.93 -37.31
N LYS A 270 12.60 -40.00 -36.55
CA LYS A 270 11.61 -39.98 -35.45
C LYS A 270 11.95 -38.91 -34.42
N LEU A 271 13.22 -38.83 -33.99
CA LEU A 271 13.67 -37.79 -33.05
C LEU A 271 13.48 -36.38 -33.60
N ARG A 272 13.76 -36.16 -34.89
CA ARG A 272 13.54 -34.87 -35.57
C ARG A 272 12.05 -34.52 -35.64
N ASP A 273 11.21 -35.47 -36.03
CA ASP A 273 9.76 -35.28 -36.18
C ASP A 273 9.11 -35.01 -34.80
N ASP A 274 9.51 -35.75 -33.75
CA ASP A 274 9.10 -35.52 -32.35
C ASP A 274 9.53 -34.12 -31.84
N LEU A 275 10.75 -33.69 -32.16
CA LEU A 275 11.24 -32.35 -31.80
C LEU A 275 10.45 -31.26 -32.51
N PHE A 276 10.17 -31.40 -33.80
CA PHE A 276 9.33 -30.44 -34.54
C PHE A 276 7.91 -30.37 -33.97
N GLN A 277 7.28 -31.51 -33.64
CA GLN A 277 5.96 -31.52 -33.01
C GLN A 277 5.97 -30.83 -31.63
N LYS A 278 6.99 -31.08 -30.80
CA LYS A 278 7.14 -30.42 -29.50
C LYS A 278 7.36 -28.91 -29.64
N CYS A 279 8.20 -28.47 -30.58
CA CYS A 279 8.40 -27.06 -30.88
C CYS A 279 7.11 -26.38 -31.35
N ALA A 280 6.38 -26.98 -32.30
CA ALA A 280 5.11 -26.44 -32.79
C ALA A 280 4.03 -26.37 -31.69
N ALA A 281 3.94 -27.38 -30.82
CA ALA A 281 3.03 -27.37 -29.68
C ALA A 281 3.39 -26.29 -28.65
N LEU A 282 4.68 -26.08 -28.37
CA LEU A 282 5.15 -25.00 -27.49
C LEU A 282 4.91 -23.62 -28.09
N GLU A 283 5.14 -23.43 -29.39
CA GLU A 283 4.87 -22.17 -30.08
C GLU A 283 3.36 -21.84 -30.06
N ALA A 284 2.50 -22.81 -30.34
CA ALA A 284 1.05 -22.65 -30.24
C ALA A 284 0.60 -22.32 -28.81
N ALA A 285 1.15 -22.98 -27.79
CA ALA A 285 0.85 -22.71 -26.39
C ALA A 285 1.30 -21.30 -25.95
N LEU A 286 2.49 -20.87 -26.34
CA LEU A 286 3.00 -19.51 -26.08
C LEU A 286 2.15 -18.45 -26.77
N LYS A 287 1.71 -18.70 -28.01
CA LYS A 287 0.86 -17.78 -28.77
C LYS A 287 -0.51 -17.63 -28.11
N ALA A 288 -1.17 -18.73 -27.75
CA ALA A 288 -2.44 -18.72 -27.02
C ALA A 288 -2.31 -18.07 -25.62
N GLN A 289 -1.20 -18.28 -24.91
CA GLN A 289 -0.93 -17.61 -23.64
C GLN A 289 -0.77 -16.09 -23.82
N ASN A 290 -0.10 -15.64 -24.88
CA ASN A 290 0.10 -14.23 -25.17
C ASN A 290 -1.20 -13.53 -25.60
N GLU A 291 -2.03 -14.19 -26.41
CA GLU A 291 -3.37 -13.73 -26.77
C GLU A 291 -4.25 -13.57 -25.52
N LYS A 292 -4.33 -14.60 -24.67
CA LYS A 292 -5.06 -14.55 -23.39
C LYS A 292 -4.53 -13.45 -22.45
N SER A 293 -3.21 -13.23 -22.43
CA SER A 293 -2.59 -12.14 -21.66
C SER A 293 -3.00 -10.76 -22.19
N SER A 294 -3.04 -10.59 -23.51
CA SER A 294 -3.47 -9.36 -24.17
C SER A 294 -4.95 -9.05 -23.90
N ASP A 295 -5.83 -10.06 -23.95
CA ASP A 295 -7.24 -9.87 -23.66
C ASP A 295 -7.49 -9.54 -22.19
N ASN A 296 -6.82 -10.24 -21.25
CA ASN A 296 -6.84 -9.88 -19.84
C ASN A 296 -6.38 -8.43 -19.59
N GLN A 297 -5.36 -7.95 -20.31
CA GLN A 297 -4.90 -6.56 -20.23
C GLN A 297 -5.93 -5.56 -20.79
N ARG A 298 -6.61 -5.90 -21.90
CA ARG A 298 -7.69 -5.08 -22.48
C ARG A 298 -8.87 -4.95 -21.54
N ASP A 299 -9.30 -6.06 -20.93
CA ASP A 299 -10.45 -6.06 -20.02
C ASP A 299 -10.13 -5.38 -18.68
N LEU A 300 -8.93 -5.58 -18.13
CA LEU A 300 -8.45 -4.81 -16.97
C LEU A 300 -8.41 -3.31 -17.27
N ARG A 301 -7.93 -2.92 -18.46
CA ARG A 301 -7.91 -1.51 -18.90
C ARG A 301 -9.32 -0.93 -19.00
N ARG A 302 -10.26 -1.64 -19.63
CA ARG A 302 -11.68 -1.22 -19.71
C ARG A 302 -12.29 -1.03 -18.32
N ALA A 303 -12.09 -1.98 -17.42
CA ALA A 303 -12.61 -1.91 -16.05
C ALA A 303 -12.02 -0.72 -15.25
N LEU A 304 -10.75 -0.38 -15.49
CA LEU A 304 -10.12 0.82 -14.90
C LEU A 304 -10.66 2.12 -15.51
N GLU A 305 -10.83 2.18 -16.83
CA GLU A 305 -11.42 3.34 -17.54
C GLU A 305 -12.88 3.58 -17.11
N GLU A 306 -13.68 2.52 -16.96
CA GLU A 306 -15.07 2.60 -16.47
C GLU A 306 -15.14 3.04 -15.01
N ARG A 307 -14.28 2.50 -14.15
CA ARG A 307 -14.18 2.92 -12.74
C ARG A 307 -13.76 4.38 -12.60
N LEU A 308 -12.80 4.84 -13.41
CA LEU A 308 -12.36 6.23 -13.43
C LEU A 308 -13.53 7.15 -13.84
N ARG A 309 -14.25 6.81 -14.91
CA ARG A 309 -15.41 7.57 -15.39
C ARG A 309 -16.53 7.67 -14.35
N SER A 310 -16.82 6.59 -13.63
CA SER A 310 -17.78 6.60 -12.52
C SER A 310 -17.33 7.50 -11.36
N GLN A 311 -16.02 7.53 -11.07
CA GLN A 311 -15.44 8.39 -10.05
C GLN A 311 -15.45 9.88 -10.45
N GLU A 312 -15.25 10.19 -11.74
CA GLU A 312 -15.41 11.54 -12.31
C GLU A 312 -16.87 12.02 -12.19
N GLU A 313 -17.84 11.21 -12.60
CA GLU A 313 -19.27 11.54 -12.51
C GLU A 313 -19.73 11.74 -11.05
N HIS A 314 -19.24 10.92 -10.12
CA HIS A 314 -19.50 11.10 -8.70
C HIS A 314 -18.89 12.41 -8.16
N THR A 315 -17.69 12.76 -8.59
CA THR A 315 -17.01 14.00 -8.22
C THR A 315 -17.74 15.23 -8.77
N GLU A 316 -18.20 15.18 -10.02
CA GLU A 316 -19.00 16.25 -10.63
C GLU A 316 -20.34 16.44 -9.90
N THR A 317 -21.00 15.34 -9.51
CA THR A 317 -22.25 15.35 -8.75
C THR A 317 -22.06 15.98 -7.37
N LEU A 318 -21.00 15.58 -6.64
CA LEU A 318 -20.62 16.19 -5.36
C LEU A 318 -20.35 17.69 -5.50
N ASN A 319 -19.65 18.11 -6.55
CA ASN A 319 -19.33 19.52 -6.78
C ASN A 319 -20.60 20.35 -7.10
N LYS A 320 -21.52 19.82 -7.91
CA LYS A 320 -22.85 20.44 -8.14
C LYS A 320 -23.65 20.59 -6.84
N GLN A 321 -23.62 19.59 -5.96
CA GLN A 321 -24.29 19.65 -4.67
C GLN A 321 -23.65 20.70 -3.75
N LEU A 322 -22.31 20.75 -3.66
CA LEU A 322 -21.57 21.77 -2.90
C LEU A 322 -21.89 23.20 -3.35
N LEU A 323 -21.92 23.45 -4.66
CA LEU A 323 -22.30 24.75 -5.22
C LEU A 323 -23.76 25.12 -4.88
N THR A 324 -24.67 24.14 -4.95
CA THR A 324 -26.08 24.32 -4.61
C THR A 324 -26.27 24.67 -3.13
N ASP A 325 -25.59 23.96 -2.23
CA ASP A 325 -25.72 24.21 -0.79
C ASP A 325 -25.02 25.51 -0.37
N ARG A 326 -23.91 25.89 -1.03
CA ARG A 326 -23.29 27.21 -0.86
C ARG A 326 -24.22 28.35 -1.30
N ALA A 327 -24.98 28.17 -2.38
CA ALA A 327 -25.99 29.14 -2.81
C ALA A 327 -27.13 29.27 -1.78
N LYS A 328 -27.69 28.15 -1.30
CA LYS A 328 -28.71 28.14 -0.23
C LYS A 328 -28.21 28.79 1.06
N GLN A 329 -26.96 28.54 1.46
CA GLN A 329 -26.37 29.19 2.63
C GLN A 329 -26.26 30.71 2.44
N LYS A 330 -25.79 31.18 1.27
CA LYS A 330 -25.72 32.61 0.94
C LYS A 330 -27.10 33.27 1.03
N GLU A 331 -28.14 32.63 0.49
CA GLU A 331 -29.53 33.12 0.56
C GLU A 331 -30.03 33.20 2.01
N ARG A 332 -29.73 32.19 2.85
CA ARG A 332 -30.08 32.20 4.29
C ARG A 332 -29.38 33.33 5.04
N PHE A 333 -28.08 33.53 4.82
CA PHE A 333 -27.33 34.64 5.43
C PHE A 333 -27.87 36.00 5.00
N GLN A 334 -28.24 36.15 3.72
CA GLN A 334 -28.85 37.38 3.23
C GLN A 334 -30.19 37.68 3.94
N LYS A 335 -31.08 36.69 4.07
CA LYS A 335 -32.35 36.83 4.81
C LYS A 335 -32.16 37.16 6.29
N VAL A 336 -31.12 36.61 6.93
CA VAL A 336 -30.77 36.94 8.32
C VAL A 336 -30.29 38.39 8.43
N ASN A 337 -29.45 38.86 7.51
CA ASN A 337 -28.98 40.25 7.50
C ASN A 337 -30.13 41.24 7.23
N GLU A 338 -31.04 40.91 6.31
CA GLU A 338 -32.25 41.71 6.04
C GLU A 338 -33.17 41.77 7.28
N ALA A 339 -33.34 40.65 7.99
CA ALA A 339 -34.11 40.61 9.23
C ALA A 339 -33.46 41.39 10.38
N LEU A 340 -32.12 41.36 10.50
CA LEU A 340 -31.37 42.14 11.48
C LEU A 340 -31.50 43.65 11.20
N ALA A 341 -31.29 44.08 9.97
CA ALA A 341 -31.45 45.49 9.59
C ALA A 341 -32.89 45.99 9.82
N ALA A 342 -33.90 45.16 9.55
CA ALA A 342 -35.30 45.47 9.85
C ALA A 342 -35.57 45.58 11.36
N LEU A 343 -34.94 44.73 12.19
CA LEU A 343 -35.02 44.79 13.65
C LEU A 343 -34.37 46.06 14.21
N GLU A 344 -33.17 46.40 13.75
CA GLU A 344 -32.45 47.62 14.14
C GLU A 344 -33.28 48.87 13.85
N HIS A 345 -33.82 48.98 12.62
CA HIS A 345 -34.71 50.07 12.23
C HIS A 345 -36.01 50.11 13.07
N HIS A 346 -36.56 48.95 13.45
CA HIS A 346 -37.74 48.89 14.33
C HIS A 346 -37.44 49.35 15.77
N LEU A 347 -36.26 49.04 16.30
CA LEU A 347 -35.80 49.50 17.60
C LEU A 347 -35.52 51.01 17.60
N GLU A 348 -34.90 51.53 16.55
CA GLU A 348 -34.66 52.97 16.37
C GLU A 348 -35.98 53.76 16.26
N LEU A 349 -36.93 53.29 15.44
CA LEU A 349 -38.29 53.86 15.39
C LEU A 349 -39.03 53.75 16.73
N GLY A 350 -38.82 52.67 17.48
CA GLY A 350 -39.38 52.46 18.82
C GLY A 350 -38.88 53.51 19.80
N ASN A 351 -37.55 53.70 19.88
CA ASN A 351 -36.91 54.71 20.72
C ASN A 351 -37.35 56.12 20.34
N ASN A 352 -37.30 56.48 19.05
CA ASN A 352 -37.70 57.82 18.58
C ASN A 352 -39.17 58.14 18.93
N LYS A 353 -40.08 57.17 18.84
CA LYS A 353 -41.47 57.32 19.29
C LYS A 353 -41.57 57.46 20.80
N MET A 354 -40.83 56.64 21.55
CA MET A 354 -40.82 56.68 23.02
C MET A 354 -40.29 58.02 23.54
N ASP A 355 -39.19 58.52 22.99
CA ASP A 355 -38.62 59.84 23.32
C ASP A 355 -39.58 60.98 22.95
N THR A 356 -40.26 60.89 21.80
CA THR A 356 -41.28 61.89 21.41
C THR A 356 -42.44 61.92 22.41
N ILE A 357 -42.96 60.75 22.80
CA ILE A 357 -44.04 60.61 23.77
C ILE A 357 -43.59 61.15 25.14
N ILE A 358 -42.43 60.71 25.64
CA ILE A 358 -41.87 61.15 26.93
C ILE A 358 -41.66 62.66 26.95
N ASN A 359 -41.09 63.25 25.90
CA ASN A 359 -40.89 64.70 25.83
C ASN A 359 -42.23 65.46 25.78
N SER A 360 -43.23 64.96 25.04
CA SER A 360 -44.56 65.58 25.00
C SER A 360 -45.29 65.52 26.36
N GLU A 361 -45.15 64.41 27.08
CA GLU A 361 -45.71 64.21 28.43
C GLU A 361 -45.02 65.11 29.45
N ILE A 362 -43.68 65.21 29.41
CA ILE A 362 -42.90 66.12 30.27
C ILE A 362 -43.32 67.58 30.05
N GLN A 363 -43.49 68.03 28.79
CA GLN A 363 -43.92 69.39 28.50
C GLN A 363 -45.36 69.64 28.97
N THR A 364 -46.28 68.70 28.72
CA THR A 364 -47.68 68.79 29.15
C THR A 364 -47.78 68.88 30.69
N ARG A 365 -47.00 68.05 31.41
CA ARG A 365 -46.90 68.13 32.88
C ARG A 365 -46.35 69.47 33.36
N LYS A 366 -45.29 70.01 32.73
CA LYS A 366 -44.74 71.34 33.09
C LYS A 366 -45.76 72.47 32.93
N VAL A 367 -46.59 72.43 31.88
CA VAL A 367 -47.67 73.41 31.67
C VAL A 367 -48.75 73.28 32.74
N HIS A 368 -49.19 72.06 33.05
CA HIS A 368 -50.15 71.83 34.14
C HIS A 368 -49.60 72.23 35.52
N GLU A 369 -48.33 71.92 35.80
CA GLU A 369 -47.66 72.28 37.04
C GLU A 369 -47.58 73.79 37.26
N LYS A 370 -47.17 74.53 36.23
CA LYS A 370 -47.20 76.00 36.27
C LYS A 370 -48.63 76.51 36.52
N GLY A 371 -49.63 75.98 35.82
CA GLY A 371 -51.02 76.41 35.96
C GLY A 371 -51.58 76.18 37.37
N LEU A 372 -51.27 75.05 38.02
CA LEU A 372 -51.72 74.75 39.37
C LEU A 372 -50.99 75.61 40.43
N LEU A 373 -49.68 75.82 40.25
CA LEU A 373 -48.89 76.69 41.13
C LEU A 373 -49.26 78.17 41.00
N THR A 374 -49.83 78.60 39.86
CA THR A 374 -50.46 79.92 39.69
C THR A 374 -51.81 79.98 40.41
N LYS A 375 -52.71 78.99 40.23
CA LYS A 375 -54.03 78.99 40.90
C LYS A 375 -53.95 79.07 42.43
N ILE A 376 -52.99 78.38 43.07
CA ILE A 376 -52.84 78.49 44.53
C ILE A 376 -52.38 79.90 44.96
N THR A 377 -51.57 80.58 44.16
CA THR A 377 -51.19 81.98 44.42
C THR A 377 -52.34 82.94 44.13
N GLU A 378 -53.19 82.68 43.13
CA GLU A 378 -54.43 83.45 42.94
C GLU A 378 -55.39 83.32 44.13
N VAL A 379 -55.44 82.14 44.78
CA VAL A 379 -56.22 81.92 46.01
C VAL A 379 -55.60 82.64 47.21
N GLU A 380 -54.27 82.57 47.35
CA GLU A 380 -53.49 83.31 48.35
C GLU A 380 -53.74 84.82 48.23
N ASP A 381 -53.63 85.39 47.02
CA ASP A 381 -53.87 86.81 46.74
C ASP A 381 -55.32 87.23 47.04
N LYS A 382 -56.32 86.41 46.67
CA LYS A 382 -57.74 86.63 46.99
C LYS A 382 -57.99 86.63 48.50
N LEU A 383 -57.41 85.67 49.23
CA LEU A 383 -57.52 85.59 50.69
C LEU A 383 -56.85 86.78 51.37
N ASN A 384 -55.62 87.12 50.99
CA ASN A 384 -54.87 88.25 51.54
C ASN A 384 -55.58 89.59 51.27
N SER A 385 -56.14 89.78 50.06
CA SER A 385 -56.93 90.96 49.73
C SER A 385 -58.22 91.05 50.56
N TYR A 386 -58.93 89.92 50.71
CA TYR A 386 -60.14 89.87 51.53
C TYR A 386 -59.86 90.16 53.01
N LEU A 387 -58.84 89.51 53.59
CA LEU A 387 -58.37 89.72 54.96
C LEU A 387 -57.98 91.19 55.19
N GLY A 388 -57.16 91.76 54.31
CA GLY A 388 -56.75 93.17 54.40
C GLY A 388 -57.91 94.17 54.27
N ASN A 389 -59.03 93.79 53.64
CA ASN A 389 -60.25 94.60 53.64
C ASN A 389 -61.10 94.36 54.89
N LEU A 390 -61.16 93.13 55.40
CA LEU A 390 -61.89 92.77 56.62
C LEU A 390 -61.27 93.46 57.85
N THR A 391 -59.94 93.48 57.96
CA THR A 391 -59.21 94.24 59.01
C THR A 391 -59.49 95.73 58.94
N LYS A 392 -59.56 96.33 57.73
CA LYS A 392 -59.97 97.74 57.58
C LYS A 392 -61.39 97.99 58.08
N SER A 393 -62.35 97.11 57.77
CA SER A 393 -63.71 97.24 58.29
C SER A 393 -63.76 97.11 59.82
N ILE A 394 -62.92 96.27 60.42
CA ILE A 394 -62.78 96.16 61.88
C ILE A 394 -62.25 97.47 62.47
N ASP A 395 -61.20 98.06 61.88
CA ASP A 395 -60.67 99.36 62.31
C ASP A 395 -61.69 100.50 62.13
N GLU A 396 -62.52 100.46 61.08
CA GLU A 396 -63.58 101.45 60.86
C GLU A 396 -64.72 101.35 61.87
N VAL A 397 -65.17 100.13 62.22
CA VAL A 397 -66.15 99.90 63.30
C VAL A 397 -65.56 100.33 64.64
N LYS A 398 -64.31 99.98 64.92
CA LYS A 398 -63.57 100.38 66.13
C LYS A 398 -63.40 101.90 66.26
N ALA A 399 -63.35 102.63 65.14
CA ALA A 399 -63.31 104.09 65.09
C ALA A 399 -64.69 104.74 65.26
N GLY A 400 -65.76 103.96 65.45
CA GLY A 400 -67.12 104.47 65.65
C GLY A 400 -67.78 105.01 64.38
N LYS A 401 -67.35 104.57 63.18
CA LYS A 401 -68.08 104.90 61.95
C LYS A 401 -69.39 104.11 61.90
N GLU A 402 -70.50 104.80 61.67
CA GLU A 402 -71.79 104.14 61.41
C GLU A 402 -71.85 103.60 59.98
N SER A 403 -72.49 102.44 59.80
CA SER A 403 -72.77 101.81 58.49
C SER A 403 -71.52 101.43 57.68
N VAL A 404 -70.60 100.67 58.30
CA VAL A 404 -69.35 100.24 57.67
C VAL A 404 -69.60 99.22 56.56
N LYS A 405 -68.92 99.38 55.42
CA LYS A 405 -69.04 98.44 54.29
C LYS A 405 -68.22 97.17 54.54
N ILE A 406 -68.86 96.17 55.13
CA ILE A 406 -68.32 94.82 55.31
C ILE A 406 -68.00 94.18 53.94
N PRO A 407 -66.78 93.67 53.68
CA PRO A 407 -66.47 92.91 52.48
C PRO A 407 -67.12 91.51 52.52
N SER A 408 -67.59 91.03 51.37
CA SER A 408 -68.19 89.68 51.23
C SER A 408 -67.24 88.71 50.54
N LEU A 409 -67.05 87.51 51.10
CA LEU A 409 -66.27 86.44 50.46
C LEU A 409 -67.14 85.52 49.60
N ASP A 410 -66.72 85.26 48.35
CA ASP A 410 -67.25 84.15 47.55
C ASP A 410 -66.54 82.84 47.96
N VAL A 411 -67.11 82.22 49.01
CA VAL A 411 -66.66 80.93 49.54
C VAL A 411 -66.74 79.83 48.48
N ASP A 412 -67.77 79.84 47.62
CA ASP A 412 -67.98 78.80 46.63
C ASP A 412 -66.98 78.88 45.47
N ALA A 413 -66.57 80.08 45.05
CA ALA A 413 -65.46 80.26 44.10
C ALA A 413 -64.14 79.71 44.66
N LEU A 414 -63.76 80.11 45.89
CA LEU A 414 -62.52 79.63 46.52
C LEU A 414 -62.54 78.12 46.76
N ARG A 415 -63.68 77.58 47.22
CA ARG A 415 -63.87 76.13 47.37
C ARG A 415 -63.71 75.39 46.05
N ARG A 416 -64.32 75.87 44.95
CA ARG A 416 -64.16 75.27 43.62
C ARG A 416 -62.71 75.31 43.14
N GLU A 417 -61.96 76.37 43.45
CA GLU A 417 -60.54 76.47 43.12
C GLU A 417 -59.69 75.47 43.95
N MET A 418 -59.94 75.35 45.26
CA MET A 418 -59.31 74.34 46.13
C MET A 418 -59.62 72.90 45.69
N GLU A 419 -60.89 72.60 45.39
CA GLU A 419 -61.32 71.28 44.90
C GLU A 419 -60.71 70.96 43.53
N ALA A 420 -60.62 71.94 42.62
CA ALA A 420 -59.97 71.78 41.32
C ALA A 420 -58.46 71.52 41.44
N ILE A 421 -57.77 72.23 42.33
CA ILE A 421 -56.34 72.00 42.63
C ILE A 421 -56.13 70.58 43.19
N ALA A 422 -56.97 70.15 44.14
CA ALA A 422 -56.90 68.80 44.72
C ALA A 422 -57.30 67.68 43.75
N ALA A 423 -58.17 67.93 42.77
CA ALA A 423 -58.52 66.98 41.71
C ALA A 423 -57.37 66.82 40.70
N ASP A 424 -56.72 67.92 40.32
CA ASP A 424 -55.65 67.93 39.32
C ASP A 424 -54.26 67.55 39.88
N LYS A 425 -54.16 67.16 41.16
CA LYS A 425 -52.95 66.62 41.82
C LYS A 425 -52.29 65.42 41.10
N ASN A 426 -52.97 64.81 40.14
CA ASN A 426 -52.44 63.72 39.32
C ASN A 426 -51.60 64.20 38.13
N LYS A 427 -51.70 65.49 37.76
CA LYS A 427 -50.99 66.11 36.64
C LYS A 427 -49.63 66.72 37.01
N LEU A 428 -49.32 66.76 38.31
CA LEU A 428 -48.09 67.32 38.87
C LEU A 428 -46.94 66.30 38.92
N SER A 429 -45.71 66.80 38.78
CA SER A 429 -44.51 66.05 39.16
C SER A 429 -44.43 65.88 40.70
N MET A 430 -43.53 65.03 41.20
CA MET A 430 -43.29 64.93 42.65
C MET A 430 -42.80 66.27 43.23
N GLU A 431 -41.87 66.93 42.54
CA GLU A 431 -41.35 68.25 42.90
C GLU A 431 -42.46 69.31 42.91
N GLY A 432 -43.35 69.29 41.90
CA GLY A 432 -44.52 70.17 41.82
C GLY A 432 -45.55 69.89 42.92
N LEU A 433 -45.75 68.64 43.31
CA LEU A 433 -46.61 68.27 44.45
C LEU A 433 -46.04 68.78 45.77
N LEU A 434 -44.73 68.63 46.00
CA LEU A 434 -44.06 69.12 47.20
C LEU A 434 -44.16 70.65 47.29
N LYS A 435 -43.89 71.38 46.19
CA LYS A 435 -44.04 72.84 46.15
C LYS A 435 -45.49 73.31 46.34
N LEU A 436 -46.46 72.56 45.81
CA LEU A 436 -47.88 72.87 46.01
C LEU A 436 -48.31 72.61 47.46
N GLU A 437 -47.89 71.50 48.07
CA GLU A 437 -48.12 71.20 49.49
C GLU A 437 -47.54 72.32 50.36
N GLU A 438 -46.27 72.67 50.15
CA GLU A 438 -45.56 73.70 50.92
C GLU A 438 -46.23 75.09 50.78
N LYS A 439 -46.75 75.43 49.59
CA LYS A 439 -47.57 76.64 49.40
C LYS A 439 -48.90 76.54 50.14
N MET A 440 -49.65 75.45 49.98
CA MET A 440 -50.95 75.28 50.65
C MET A 440 -50.80 75.29 52.18
N THR A 441 -49.75 74.67 52.72
CA THR A 441 -49.40 74.69 54.13
C THR A 441 -49.09 76.12 54.62
N ARG A 442 -48.39 76.94 53.83
CA ARG A 442 -48.16 78.36 54.13
C ARG A 442 -49.46 79.18 54.13
N VAL A 443 -50.29 79.05 53.09
CA VAL A 443 -51.57 79.79 52.99
C VAL A 443 -52.53 79.37 54.12
N GLN A 444 -52.60 78.08 54.46
CA GLN A 444 -53.40 77.57 55.56
C GLN A 444 -52.92 78.09 56.93
N THR A 445 -51.62 78.06 57.20
CA THR A 445 -51.08 78.53 58.49
C THR A 445 -51.22 80.04 58.66
N GLY A 446 -51.00 80.83 57.59
CA GLY A 446 -51.32 82.26 57.56
C GLY A 446 -52.80 82.53 57.83
N LEU A 447 -53.70 81.90 57.05
CA LEU A 447 -55.15 82.04 57.24
C LEU A 447 -55.60 81.65 58.64
N SER A 448 -55.02 80.61 59.25
CA SER A 448 -55.32 80.22 60.63
C SER A 448 -54.84 81.25 61.66
N HIS A 449 -53.74 81.95 61.39
CA HIS A 449 -53.22 83.02 62.24
C HIS A 449 -54.13 84.25 62.15
N ASP A 450 -54.36 84.74 60.92
CA ASP A 450 -55.15 85.94 60.65
C ASP A 450 -56.60 85.78 61.14
N ARG A 451 -57.20 84.59 60.97
CA ARG A 451 -58.54 84.28 61.52
C ARG A 451 -58.57 84.37 63.05
N ARG A 452 -57.50 83.96 63.75
CA ARG A 452 -57.42 84.07 65.22
C ARG A 452 -57.20 85.51 65.65
N GLU A 453 -56.38 86.27 64.94
CA GLU A 453 -56.16 87.69 65.24
C GLU A 453 -57.45 88.49 65.05
N ILE A 454 -58.09 88.36 63.88
CA ILE A 454 -59.38 89.00 63.58
C ILE A 454 -60.45 88.59 64.60
N SER A 455 -60.51 87.31 64.99
CA SER A 455 -61.43 86.87 66.05
C SER A 455 -61.21 87.58 67.39
N GLN A 456 -59.95 87.86 67.75
CA GLN A 456 -59.62 88.61 68.97
C GLN A 456 -59.87 90.11 68.84
N GLN A 457 -59.73 90.67 67.63
CA GLN A 457 -60.04 92.08 67.37
C GLN A 457 -61.56 92.31 67.45
N ILE A 458 -62.37 91.45 66.81
CA ILE A 458 -63.84 91.51 66.84
C ILE A 458 -64.37 91.35 68.27
N ALA A 459 -63.84 90.40 69.05
CA ALA A 459 -64.25 90.17 70.44
C ALA A 459 -63.90 91.30 71.43
N ARG A 460 -63.26 92.39 70.96
CA ARG A 460 -62.99 93.62 71.73
C ARG A 460 -63.86 94.80 71.31
N LEU A 461 -64.74 94.62 70.33
CA LEU A 461 -65.70 95.64 69.88
C LEU A 461 -66.99 95.55 70.71
N GLU A 462 -67.74 96.65 70.75
CA GLU A 462 -69.08 96.67 71.37
C GLU A 462 -70.12 96.03 70.44
N ASP A 463 -71.09 95.32 71.01
CA ASP A 463 -72.12 94.59 70.26
C ASP A 463 -72.91 95.54 69.35
N SER A 464 -72.90 95.25 68.04
CA SER A 464 -73.56 96.03 67.00
C SER A 464 -73.88 95.17 65.77
N ASP A 465 -74.80 95.64 64.93
CA ASP A 465 -75.15 94.93 63.69
C ASP A 465 -73.98 94.75 62.73
N ASP A 466 -73.01 95.68 62.73
CA ASP A 466 -71.79 95.56 61.91
C ASP A 466 -70.80 94.56 62.53
N VAL A 467 -70.70 94.46 63.86
CA VAL A 467 -69.95 93.37 64.54
C VAL A 467 -70.57 92.00 64.25
N ASN A 468 -71.89 91.88 64.26
CA ASN A 468 -72.58 90.64 63.87
C ASN A 468 -72.26 90.22 62.43
N LYS A 469 -72.23 91.16 61.48
CA LYS A 469 -71.82 90.91 60.07
C LYS A 469 -70.35 90.53 59.95
N LEU A 470 -69.45 91.19 60.70
CA LEU A 470 -68.02 90.83 60.77
C LEU A 470 -67.84 89.39 61.26
N GLN A 471 -68.60 88.99 62.27
CA GLN A 471 -68.54 87.64 62.84
C GLN A 471 -69.14 86.58 61.90
N GLU A 472 -70.19 86.90 61.15
CA GLU A 472 -70.69 86.04 60.07
C GLU A 472 -69.64 85.84 58.95
N GLN A 473 -68.98 86.92 58.52
CA GLN A 473 -67.88 86.86 57.55
C GLN A 473 -66.68 86.05 58.07
N LEU A 474 -66.35 86.15 59.36
CA LEU A 474 -65.32 85.35 60.00
C LEU A 474 -65.67 83.85 60.02
N ASN A 475 -66.94 83.52 60.26
CA ASN A 475 -67.43 82.13 60.21
C ASN A 475 -67.36 81.56 58.77
N ARG A 476 -67.69 82.37 57.75
CA ARG A 476 -67.51 82.00 56.34
C ARG A 476 -66.03 81.73 56.00
N LEU A 477 -65.11 82.55 56.50
CA LEU A 477 -63.66 82.31 56.40
C LEU A 477 -63.23 81.02 57.11
N GLY A 478 -63.88 80.67 58.22
CA GLY A 478 -63.75 79.37 58.90
C GLY A 478 -64.09 78.18 58.01
N SER A 479 -65.13 78.28 57.17
CA SER A 479 -65.46 77.26 56.18
C SER A 479 -64.39 77.12 55.09
N VAL A 480 -63.86 78.24 54.58
CA VAL A 480 -62.79 78.23 53.57
C VAL A 480 -61.52 77.58 54.10
N HIS A 481 -61.13 77.88 55.35
CA HIS A 481 -60.02 77.20 56.02
C HIS A 481 -60.22 75.67 56.05
N GLY A 482 -61.41 75.21 56.45
CA GLY A 482 -61.71 73.77 56.53
C GLY A 482 -61.74 73.08 55.16
N ASP A 483 -62.13 73.76 54.09
CA ASP A 483 -62.10 73.20 52.73
C ASP A 483 -60.69 73.23 52.12
N MET A 484 -59.86 74.23 52.44
CA MET A 484 -58.44 74.24 52.08
C MET A 484 -57.64 73.14 52.80
N GLU A 485 -57.92 72.91 54.08
CA GLU A 485 -57.33 71.81 54.87
C GLU A 485 -57.64 70.43 54.26
N LYS A 486 -58.90 70.17 53.87
CA LYS A 486 -59.29 68.95 53.13
C LYS A 486 -58.60 68.83 51.76
N ALA A 487 -58.34 69.95 51.08
CA ALA A 487 -57.68 69.96 49.77
C ALA A 487 -56.17 69.66 49.90
N GLN A 488 -55.52 70.26 50.91
CA GLN A 488 -54.13 70.01 51.29
C GLN A 488 -53.94 68.56 51.77
N GLU A 489 -54.81 68.03 52.65
CA GLU A 489 -54.73 66.64 53.13
C GLU A 489 -54.80 65.63 51.98
N LYS A 490 -55.70 65.86 50.99
CA LYS A 490 -55.76 65.06 49.76
C LYS A 490 -54.45 65.10 48.94
N ILE A 491 -53.68 66.18 49.01
CA ILE A 491 -52.39 66.31 48.32
C ILE A 491 -51.28 65.64 49.13
N ARG A 492 -51.24 65.87 50.45
CA ARG A 492 -50.30 65.22 51.39
C ARG A 492 -50.44 63.70 51.37
N ASP A 493 -51.65 63.16 51.41
CA ASP A 493 -51.91 61.72 51.29
C ASP A 493 -51.28 61.11 50.02
N LYS A 494 -51.27 61.87 48.92
CA LYS A 494 -50.66 61.41 47.68
C LYS A 494 -49.13 61.43 47.75
N VAL A 495 -48.54 62.46 48.36
CA VAL A 495 -47.09 62.60 48.55
C VAL A 495 -46.55 61.55 49.54
N GLU A 496 -47.17 61.42 50.71
CA GLU A 496 -46.64 60.65 51.84
C GLU A 496 -47.02 59.16 51.80
N LYS A 497 -48.22 58.82 51.29
CA LYS A 497 -48.74 57.44 51.33
C LYS A 497 -48.79 56.79 49.96
N GLN A 498 -49.36 57.49 48.97
CA GLN A 498 -49.59 56.87 47.65
C GLN A 498 -48.29 56.69 46.85
N ILE A 499 -47.50 57.76 46.64
CA ILE A 499 -46.31 57.66 45.77
C ILE A 499 -45.27 56.67 46.32
N PRO A 500 -44.93 56.62 47.63
CA PRO A 500 -44.00 55.61 48.15
C PRO A 500 -44.50 54.17 47.96
N LYS A 501 -45.81 53.94 48.07
CA LYS A 501 -46.42 52.64 47.81
C LYS A 501 -46.32 52.25 46.34
N ASP A 502 -46.72 53.15 45.44
CA ASP A 502 -46.66 52.94 43.98
C ASP A 502 -45.22 52.71 43.49
N LEU A 503 -44.25 53.40 44.10
CA LEU A 503 -42.82 53.30 43.78
C LEU A 503 -42.21 51.99 44.29
N ASN A 504 -42.61 51.52 45.48
CA ASN A 504 -42.26 50.18 45.97
C ASN A 504 -42.86 49.07 45.09
N GLU A 505 -44.12 49.22 44.64
CA GLU A 505 -44.75 48.25 43.73
C GLU A 505 -44.06 48.24 42.35
N LEU A 506 -43.67 49.41 41.83
CA LEU A 506 -42.86 49.53 40.62
C LEU A 506 -41.47 48.90 40.78
N SER A 507 -40.80 49.10 41.92
CA SER A 507 -39.52 48.42 42.21
C SER A 507 -39.69 46.91 42.21
N ALA A 508 -40.68 46.38 42.94
CA ALA A 508 -40.96 44.95 42.98
C ALA A 508 -41.28 44.36 41.59
N LYS A 509 -42.01 45.09 40.74
CA LYS A 509 -42.25 44.71 39.34
C LYS A 509 -40.97 44.75 38.51
N ALA A 510 -40.13 45.78 38.67
CA ALA A 510 -38.85 45.90 37.96
C ALA A 510 -37.86 44.81 38.37
N ASP A 511 -37.82 44.45 39.66
CA ASP A 511 -36.99 43.36 40.18
C ASP A 511 -37.49 41.99 39.69
N ASN A 512 -38.80 41.78 39.62
CA ASN A 512 -39.40 40.58 39.00
C ASN A 512 -39.06 40.48 37.50
N ILE A 513 -39.18 41.58 36.74
CA ILE A 513 -38.78 41.63 35.32
C ILE A 513 -37.28 41.35 35.17
N ARG A 514 -36.42 41.93 36.02
CA ARG A 514 -34.97 41.66 36.02
C ARG A 514 -34.68 40.19 36.31
N HIS A 515 -35.37 39.59 37.27
CA HIS A 515 -35.23 38.18 37.60
C HIS A 515 -35.70 37.27 36.46
N GLN A 516 -36.82 37.59 35.79
CA GLN A 516 -37.29 36.85 34.61
C GLN A 516 -36.33 36.98 33.41
N LEU A 517 -35.70 38.15 33.21
CA LEU A 517 -34.70 38.35 32.16
C LEU A 517 -33.43 37.55 32.44
N ASN A 518 -32.92 37.60 33.67
CA ASN A 518 -31.76 36.81 34.08
C ASN A 518 -32.05 35.31 33.92
N ALA A 519 -33.17 34.80 34.45
CA ALA A 519 -33.54 33.39 34.32
C ALA A 519 -33.72 32.92 32.86
N ARG A 520 -34.14 33.81 31.94
CA ARG A 520 -34.18 33.52 30.50
C ARG A 520 -32.77 33.52 29.88
N LEU A 521 -31.90 34.42 30.32
CA LEU A 521 -30.52 34.51 29.85
C LEU A 521 -29.72 33.29 30.32
N ASP A 522 -29.82 32.90 31.59
CA ASP A 522 -29.22 31.69 32.15
C ASP A 522 -29.64 30.43 31.38
N LYS A 523 -30.94 30.33 31.02
CA LYS A 523 -31.48 29.21 30.22
C LYS A 523 -30.96 29.20 28.78
N GLU A 524 -30.89 30.37 28.13
CA GLU A 524 -30.29 30.50 26.79
C GLU A 524 -28.79 30.15 26.84
N GLU A 525 -28.05 30.58 27.87
CA GLU A 525 -26.65 30.20 28.06
C GLU A 525 -26.47 28.69 28.24
N GLU A 526 -27.35 28.02 29.01
CA GLU A 526 -27.33 26.56 29.18
C GLU A 526 -27.64 25.82 27.85
N GLU A 527 -28.67 26.25 27.11
CA GLU A 527 -28.99 25.69 25.78
C GLU A 527 -27.85 25.90 24.77
N ARG A 528 -27.20 27.09 24.79
CA ARG A 528 -26.02 27.37 23.96
C ARG A 528 -24.82 26.53 24.36
N PHE A 529 -24.59 26.32 25.65
CA PHE A 529 -23.51 25.48 26.16
C PHE A 529 -23.71 24.01 25.74
N LEU A 530 -24.93 23.50 25.84
CA LEU A 530 -25.30 22.17 25.34
C LEU A 530 -25.06 22.04 23.82
N ALA A 531 -25.53 23.01 23.02
CA ALA A 531 -25.31 23.00 21.57
C ALA A 531 -23.82 23.07 21.19
N ILE A 532 -23.01 23.86 21.93
CA ILE A 532 -21.55 23.90 21.76
C ILE A 532 -20.92 22.55 22.11
N LYS A 533 -21.39 21.88 23.17
CA LYS A 533 -20.90 20.56 23.56
C LYS A 533 -21.25 19.49 22.52
N GLU A 534 -22.48 19.49 21.98
CA GLU A 534 -22.87 18.59 20.89
C GLU A 534 -22.03 18.83 19.62
N LEU A 535 -21.75 20.09 19.27
CA LEU A 535 -20.85 20.44 18.17
C LEU A 535 -19.41 19.96 18.42
N GLN A 536 -18.90 20.09 19.66
CA GLN A 536 -17.59 19.57 20.04
C GLN A 536 -17.54 18.04 19.97
N GLU A 537 -18.57 17.32 20.43
CA GLU A 537 -18.67 15.86 20.30
C GLU A 537 -18.78 15.41 18.84
N ALA A 538 -19.55 16.12 18.01
CA ALA A 538 -19.64 15.86 16.57
C ALA A 538 -18.29 16.10 15.86
N PHE A 539 -17.58 17.18 16.22
CA PHE A 539 -16.24 17.47 15.74
C PHE A 539 -15.21 16.42 16.19
N GLN A 540 -15.31 15.93 17.42
CA GLN A 540 -14.46 14.87 17.94
C GLN A 540 -14.75 13.51 17.27
N LYS A 541 -16.02 13.22 16.95
CA LYS A 541 -16.45 12.08 16.10
C LYS A 541 -15.94 12.20 14.65
N LEU A 542 -15.83 13.42 14.12
CA LEU A 542 -15.20 13.68 12.81
C LEU A 542 -13.68 13.47 12.86
N GLN A 543 -12.99 13.92 13.92
CA GLN A 543 -11.56 13.66 14.10
C GLN A 543 -11.24 12.18 14.36
N SER A 544 -12.08 11.45 15.09
CA SER A 544 -11.89 10.00 15.28
C SER A 544 -12.15 9.22 13.98
N LYS A 545 -13.09 9.66 13.14
CA LYS A 545 -13.23 9.18 11.77
C LYS A 545 -12.02 9.55 10.89
N SER A 546 -11.48 10.78 10.96
CA SER A 546 -10.32 11.18 10.15
C SER A 546 -9.03 10.46 10.56
N SER A 547 -8.91 10.05 11.82
CA SER A 547 -7.81 9.19 12.31
C SER A 547 -8.04 7.69 12.13
N SER A 548 -9.22 7.30 11.63
CA SER A 548 -9.55 5.91 11.24
C SER A 548 -9.35 5.64 9.75
N PHE A 549 -8.81 6.58 8.97
CA PHE A 549 -8.39 6.30 7.59
C PHE A 549 -7.11 5.44 7.59
N PRO A 550 -7.14 4.21 7.05
CA PRO A 550 -5.91 3.47 6.78
C PRO A 550 -5.09 4.23 5.73
N SER A 551 -3.76 4.07 5.76
CA SER A 551 -2.80 4.81 4.92
C SER A 551 -2.84 4.50 3.41
N ASN A 552 -3.92 3.89 2.92
CA ASN A 552 -4.22 3.68 1.51
C ASN A 552 -5.44 4.52 1.12
N ASP A 553 -5.18 5.78 0.77
CA ASP A 553 -6.18 6.69 0.21
C ASP A 553 -6.44 6.34 -1.28
N PRO A 554 -7.69 6.03 -1.70
CA PRO A 554 -8.01 5.82 -3.11
C PRO A 554 -7.96 7.12 -3.96
N LEU A 555 -7.75 8.28 -3.33
CA LEU A 555 -7.79 9.62 -3.93
C LEU A 555 -6.45 10.38 -3.85
N GLY A 556 -5.34 9.64 -3.71
CA GLY A 556 -3.97 10.18 -3.90
C GLY A 556 -3.49 11.17 -2.82
N PRO A 557 -2.26 11.70 -2.95
CA PRO A 557 -1.58 12.42 -1.85
C PRO A 557 -2.19 13.78 -1.45
N GLY A 558 -3.19 14.27 -2.16
CA GLY A 558 -3.77 15.60 -1.96
C GLY A 558 -4.95 15.66 -0.99
N SER A 559 -5.79 14.62 -0.94
CA SER A 559 -7.10 14.67 -0.24
C SER A 559 -6.95 14.78 1.27
N SER A 560 -6.17 13.87 1.88
CA SER A 560 -5.82 13.91 3.30
C SER A 560 -5.16 15.23 3.72
N ALA A 561 -4.29 15.81 2.88
CA ALA A 561 -3.64 17.09 3.15
C ALA A 561 -4.61 18.27 3.08
N GLN A 562 -5.58 18.24 2.16
CA GLN A 562 -6.64 19.24 2.05
C GLN A 562 -7.56 19.21 3.27
N ILE A 563 -8.10 18.03 3.63
CA ILE A 563 -8.97 17.85 4.81
C ILE A 563 -8.28 18.33 6.10
N LYS A 564 -6.97 18.09 6.23
CA LYS A 564 -6.18 18.56 7.37
C LYS A 564 -6.03 20.09 7.40
N ARG A 565 -5.86 20.71 6.23
CA ARG A 565 -5.79 22.17 6.08
C ARG A 565 -7.13 22.84 6.39
N ASP A 566 -8.22 22.29 5.87
CA ASP A 566 -9.59 22.75 6.13
C ASP A 566 -9.96 22.59 7.63
N LEU A 567 -9.48 21.51 8.28
CA LEU A 567 -9.60 21.30 9.74
C LEU A 567 -8.85 22.35 10.55
N ASP A 568 -7.64 22.73 10.13
CA ASP A 568 -6.84 23.73 10.83
C ASP A 568 -7.37 25.15 10.57
N GLU A 569 -7.90 25.47 9.39
CA GLU A 569 -8.69 26.69 9.15
C GLU A 569 -9.95 26.74 10.03
N CYS A 570 -10.67 25.63 10.18
CA CYS A 570 -11.84 25.55 11.05
C CYS A 570 -11.47 25.77 12.53
N LYS A 571 -10.36 25.21 13.02
CA LYS A 571 -9.83 25.51 14.37
C LYS A 571 -9.46 26.99 14.52
N VAL A 572 -8.82 27.60 13.53
CA VAL A 572 -8.48 29.03 13.55
C VAL A 572 -9.75 29.89 13.57
N ALA A 573 -10.78 29.52 12.80
CA ALA A 573 -12.07 30.20 12.81
C ALA A 573 -12.77 30.09 14.17
N ILE A 574 -12.83 28.89 14.78
CA ILE A 574 -13.38 28.67 16.13
C ILE A 574 -12.60 29.50 17.17
N LYS A 575 -11.26 29.52 17.08
CA LYS A 575 -10.44 30.30 18.01
C LYS A 575 -10.68 31.81 17.86
N LYS A 576 -10.73 32.34 16.64
CA LYS A 576 -11.09 33.74 16.37
C LYS A 576 -12.50 34.07 16.83
N LEU A 577 -13.46 33.15 16.70
CA LEU A 577 -14.81 33.34 17.20
C LEU A 577 -14.83 33.43 18.73
N ALA A 578 -14.10 32.55 19.43
CA ALA A 578 -13.95 32.61 20.88
C ALA A 578 -13.24 33.89 21.37
N GLU A 579 -12.17 34.31 20.68
CA GLU A 579 -11.47 35.59 20.92
C GLU A 579 -12.40 36.80 20.66
N SER A 580 -13.24 36.75 19.62
CA SER A 580 -14.24 37.78 19.31
C SER A 580 -15.34 37.85 20.37
N VAL A 581 -15.92 36.71 20.78
CA VAL A 581 -16.92 36.63 21.85
C VAL A 581 -16.35 37.13 23.17
N THR A 582 -15.11 36.76 23.52
CA THR A 582 -14.43 37.26 24.72
C THR A 582 -14.20 38.77 24.65
N THR A 583 -13.87 39.30 23.46
CA THR A 583 -13.70 40.75 23.24
C THR A 583 -15.03 41.48 23.38
N VAL A 584 -16.10 40.98 22.78
CA VAL A 584 -17.47 41.53 22.88
C VAL A 584 -17.95 41.49 24.32
N LYS A 585 -17.72 40.39 25.04
CA LYS A 585 -17.99 40.29 26.49
C LYS A 585 -17.25 41.39 27.25
N ASN A 586 -15.93 41.51 27.11
CA ASN A 586 -15.15 42.52 27.82
C ASN A 586 -15.59 43.96 27.49
N VAL A 587 -16.02 44.23 26.26
CA VAL A 587 -16.60 45.53 25.86
C VAL A 587 -17.97 45.76 26.50
N LEU A 588 -18.83 44.74 26.55
CA LEU A 588 -20.14 44.82 27.21
C LEU A 588 -20.01 44.97 28.73
N ASP A 589 -19.21 44.15 29.39
CA ASP A 589 -18.93 44.22 30.83
C ASP A 589 -18.39 45.62 31.21
N LYS A 590 -17.47 46.16 30.41
CA LYS A 590 -16.96 47.52 30.59
C LYS A 590 -18.06 48.57 30.38
N LYS A 591 -18.84 48.48 29.31
CA LYS A 591 -19.92 49.43 28.99
C LYS A 591 -21.04 49.42 30.03
N ILE A 592 -21.36 48.24 30.59
CA ILE A 592 -22.29 48.06 31.72
C ILE A 592 -21.70 48.68 32.99
N SER A 593 -20.42 48.43 33.31
CA SER A 593 -19.74 49.04 34.46
C SER A 593 -19.71 50.56 34.36
N ASP A 594 -19.43 51.10 33.18
CA ASP A 594 -19.35 52.55 32.92
C ASP A 594 -20.74 53.21 33.00
N GLU A 595 -21.81 52.60 32.47
CA GLU A 595 -23.18 53.10 32.65
C GLU A 595 -23.67 52.98 34.11
N SER A 596 -23.37 51.88 34.81
CA SER A 596 -23.70 51.75 36.25
C SER A 596 -23.04 52.86 37.06
N LYS A 597 -21.73 53.12 36.88
CA LYS A 597 -21.03 54.23 37.53
C LYS A 597 -21.60 55.59 37.16
N LYS A 598 -21.99 55.78 35.91
CA LYS A 598 -22.59 57.03 35.44
C LYS A 598 -23.97 57.27 36.09
N ARG A 599 -24.83 56.25 36.13
CA ARG A 599 -26.11 56.31 36.86
C ARG A 599 -25.93 56.56 38.35
N GLU A 600 -24.94 55.92 38.96
CA GLU A 600 -24.60 56.13 40.37
C GLU A 600 -24.10 57.56 40.61
N ALA A 601 -23.31 58.14 39.68
CA ALA A 601 -22.90 59.54 39.72
C ALA A 601 -24.06 60.52 39.48
N ASP A 602 -25.00 60.21 38.58
CA ASP A 602 -26.19 61.02 38.30
C ASP A 602 -27.19 60.98 39.47
N ILE A 603 -27.37 59.81 40.10
CA ILE A 603 -28.12 59.65 41.36
C ILE A 603 -27.45 60.47 42.48
N ASN A 604 -26.13 60.40 42.62
CA ASN A 604 -25.39 61.21 43.60
C ASN A 604 -25.48 62.72 43.32
N ARG A 605 -25.58 63.14 42.04
CA ARG A 605 -25.83 64.55 41.68
C ARG A 605 -27.24 65.00 42.05
N LEU A 606 -28.25 64.19 41.74
CA LEU A 606 -29.64 64.43 42.12
C LEU A 606 -29.81 64.47 43.65
N ALA A 607 -29.22 63.52 44.37
CA ALA A 607 -29.25 63.50 45.84
C ALA A 607 -28.58 64.75 46.45
N ARG A 608 -27.53 65.27 45.82
CA ARG A 608 -26.92 66.55 46.24
C ARG A 608 -27.82 67.75 45.94
N SER A 609 -28.42 67.83 44.74
CA SER A 609 -29.31 68.95 44.38
C SER A 609 -30.69 68.91 45.06
N VAL A 610 -31.02 67.83 45.78
CA VAL A 610 -32.22 67.73 46.63
C VAL A 610 -31.89 68.04 48.10
N ASN A 611 -30.62 67.94 48.50
CA ASN A 611 -30.13 68.26 49.85
C ASN A 611 -29.46 69.65 49.95
N SER A 612 -29.63 70.50 48.93
CA SER A 612 -29.17 71.90 48.87
C SER A 612 -30.26 72.78 48.28
#